data_AF-A0A9W8C3Y2-F1
#
_entry.id   AF-A0A9W8C3Y2-F1
#
_cell.length_a   1.000
_cell.length_b   1.000
_cell.length_c   1.000
_cell.angle_alpha   90.00
_cell.angle_beta   90.00
_cell.angle_gamma   90.00
#
_symmetry.space_group_name_H-M   'P 1'
#
loop_
_entity.id
_entity.type
_entity.pdbx_description
1 polymer ?
#
loop_
_entity_poly.entity_id
_entity_poly.type
_entity_poly.pdbx_seq_one_letter_code
_entity_poly.pdbx_strand_id
1 'polypeptide(L)'
;MNDEPSGRLAAVRQMFGFGRKMWTAVLALTAFAGLLIVYSYGFLEVGLDHIRIEGPPLPDLPDGSSADVDTSQALRPPRFKLCRDLPVSAGYWNLTTADHSAFVEIPQHSDIGVGESVCVRVVVPAQYTVAPMTFVPFPNAPWDSVMLDLVGRDTNTSVPVLLQMADHTHNYFRDRTHVYEADVVLRDADVYHAEGYIEFRHAKWNAEAFLDPQPFEPEQLKMPDVQINVLDEDGLSPYSLQRYMDLPLCTDSDADGRWVSVDVLPFDASLVPPPDNHNLVWLPYDCRLQRFTYSNFTKCLLRKYPLVHWFGDSNTRRALKKVSTLGKWCAAEPDSLVCTCNDNTEPFTNYNANQRISPFDLDPEAGGAVATGAQSENKSRIVAFKWDGLTTRNNPPWAEYFTSDFEERLGRPKLALFGMTNWDTAFESRAFFAGEVAQLADVVDAKYPGADVVLRTGQYYCCTSDMDKFWKRRYSRLRNSFFDQTLIDHFKTKFAGSRNVLVWNVAQLSERRPYKLREDDLLKCAANHVRSEIIEIENQVLMNALCNNAID
;
A
#
# COMPACT_ATOMS: atom_id res chain seq x y z
N MET A 1 -26.71 91.04 -5.43
CA MET A 1 -26.88 89.74 -4.78
C MET A 1 -25.96 88.80 -5.55
N ASN A 2 -24.75 88.61 -5.05
CA ASN A 2 -23.68 87.87 -5.73
C ASN A 2 -23.49 86.54 -5.00
N ASP A 3 -23.73 85.45 -5.72
CA ASP A 3 -23.45 84.08 -5.32
C ASP A 3 -21.95 83.77 -5.46
N GLU A 4 -21.33 83.23 -4.41
CA GLU A 4 -19.99 82.66 -4.43
C GLU A 4 -20.05 81.13 -4.63
N PRO A 5 -19.26 80.55 -5.55
CA PRO A 5 -19.11 79.10 -5.68
C PRO A 5 -17.74 78.63 -5.13
N SER A 6 -17.69 78.13 -3.89
CA SER A 6 -16.44 77.66 -3.25
C SER A 6 -16.43 76.16 -2.88
N GLY A 7 -17.18 75.31 -3.60
CA GLY A 7 -17.31 73.88 -3.26
C GLY A 7 -16.53 72.85 -4.12
N ARG A 8 -16.01 73.21 -5.31
CA ARG A 8 -15.55 72.19 -6.29
C ARG A 8 -14.05 71.88 -6.32
N LEU A 9 -13.17 72.69 -5.73
CA LEU A 9 -11.72 72.43 -5.77
C LEU A 9 -11.20 71.51 -4.64
N ALA A 10 -11.93 71.36 -3.54
CA ALA A 10 -11.50 70.51 -2.42
C ALA A 10 -11.63 69.01 -2.72
N ALA A 11 -12.67 68.60 -3.46
CA ALA A 11 -12.93 67.19 -3.78
C ALA A 11 -11.91 66.59 -4.77
N VAL A 12 -11.37 67.40 -5.69
CA VAL A 12 -10.42 66.92 -6.70
C VAL A 12 -9.05 66.61 -6.08
N ARG A 13 -8.60 67.38 -5.08
CA ARG A 13 -7.32 67.11 -4.40
C ARG A 13 -7.33 65.83 -3.55
N GLN A 14 -8.49 65.42 -3.04
CA GLN A 14 -8.61 64.22 -2.21
C GLN A 14 -8.59 62.93 -3.05
N MET A 15 -9.14 62.96 -4.27
CA MET A 15 -9.11 61.81 -5.19
C MET A 15 -7.70 61.51 -5.76
N PHE A 16 -6.89 62.53 -6.05
CA PHE A 16 -5.53 62.30 -6.55
C PHE A 16 -4.57 61.75 -5.48
N GLY A 17 -4.81 62.04 -4.20
CA GLY A 17 -4.02 61.48 -3.09
C GLY A 17 -4.25 59.98 -2.88
N PHE A 18 -5.48 59.49 -3.14
CA PHE A 18 -5.83 58.10 -2.95
C PHE A 18 -5.26 57.19 -4.05
N GLY A 19 -5.28 57.67 -5.30
CA GLY A 19 -4.70 56.94 -6.45
C GLY A 19 -3.20 56.67 -6.30
N ARG A 20 -2.43 57.62 -5.75
CA ARG A 20 -0.98 57.45 -5.57
C ARG A 20 -0.61 56.38 -4.54
N LYS A 21 -1.38 56.26 -3.45
CA LYS A 21 -1.17 55.24 -2.41
C LYS A 21 -1.55 53.84 -2.89
N MET A 22 -2.60 53.74 -3.70
CA MET A 22 -3.02 52.46 -4.26
C MET A 22 -2.00 51.91 -5.27
N TRP A 23 -1.45 52.77 -6.13
CA TRP A 23 -0.41 52.37 -7.09
C TRP A 23 0.90 51.93 -6.44
N THR A 24 1.29 52.54 -5.32
CA THR A 24 2.48 52.11 -4.57
C THR A 24 2.29 50.75 -3.89
N ALA A 25 1.09 50.47 -3.37
CA ALA A 25 0.77 49.16 -2.81
C ALA A 25 0.76 48.05 -3.88
N VAL A 26 0.21 48.32 -5.06
CA VAL A 26 0.20 47.36 -6.17
C VAL A 26 1.61 47.04 -6.66
N LEU A 27 2.48 48.04 -6.80
CA LEU A 27 3.88 47.83 -7.19
C LEU A 27 4.70 47.06 -6.14
N ALA A 28 4.43 47.28 -4.85
CA ALA A 28 5.07 46.53 -3.78
C ALA A 28 4.66 45.05 -3.78
N LEU A 29 3.38 44.76 -4.01
CA LEU A 29 2.85 43.40 -4.11
C LEU A 29 3.39 42.63 -5.31
N THR A 30 3.49 43.27 -6.49
CA THR A 30 4.09 42.62 -7.67
C THR A 30 5.59 42.40 -7.54
N ALA A 31 6.32 43.33 -6.91
CA ALA A 31 7.74 43.13 -6.61
C ALA A 31 7.96 41.97 -5.62
N PHE A 32 7.12 41.86 -4.59
CA PHE A 32 7.21 40.78 -3.60
C PHE A 32 6.87 39.41 -4.22
N ALA A 33 5.84 39.35 -5.07
CA ALA A 33 5.49 38.14 -5.81
C ALA A 33 6.61 37.71 -6.78
N GLY A 34 7.24 38.67 -7.48
CA GLY A 34 8.38 38.39 -8.35
C GLY A 34 9.60 37.83 -7.58
N LEU A 35 9.86 38.37 -6.40
CA LEU A 35 10.95 37.90 -5.52
C LEU A 35 10.69 36.48 -5.00
N LEU A 36 9.44 36.16 -4.63
CA LEU A 36 9.05 34.80 -4.25
C LEU A 36 9.22 33.80 -5.40
N ILE A 37 8.87 34.19 -6.63
CA ILE A 37 9.05 33.32 -7.82
C ILE A 37 10.54 33.05 -8.07
N VAL A 38 11.39 34.09 -8.03
CA VAL A 38 12.84 33.92 -8.21
C VAL A 38 13.47 33.07 -7.10
N TYR A 39 13.03 33.26 -5.85
CA TYR A 39 13.52 32.46 -4.71
C TYR A 39 13.07 31.00 -4.80
N SER A 40 11.86 30.74 -5.30
CA SER A 40 11.32 29.39 -5.53
C SER A 40 12.09 28.66 -6.63
N TYR A 41 12.43 29.35 -7.73
CA TYR A 41 13.22 28.76 -8.81
C TYR A 41 14.68 28.50 -8.41
N GLY A 42 15.30 29.40 -7.64
CA GLY A 42 16.67 29.20 -7.14
C GLY A 42 16.83 28.02 -6.18
N PHE A 43 15.78 27.68 -5.40
CA PHE A 43 15.79 26.52 -4.52
C PHE A 43 15.56 25.19 -5.25
N LEU A 44 14.88 25.23 -6.40
CA LEU A 44 14.58 24.04 -7.22
C LEU A 44 15.81 23.55 -8.00
N GLU A 45 16.71 24.44 -8.46
CA GLU A 45 17.92 24.02 -9.19
C GLU A 45 19.03 23.47 -8.27
N VAL A 46 19.12 23.91 -7.00
CA VAL A 46 20.19 23.46 -6.08
C VAL A 46 19.85 22.13 -5.38
N GLY A 47 18.59 21.69 -5.42
CA GLY A 47 18.12 20.47 -4.74
C GLY A 47 18.11 19.19 -5.57
N LEU A 48 18.29 19.26 -6.90
CA LEU A 48 18.08 18.11 -7.79
C LEU A 48 19.33 17.24 -8.03
N ASP A 49 20.54 17.74 -7.74
CA ASP A 49 21.78 16.99 -7.99
C ASP A 49 22.20 16.02 -6.86
N HIS A 50 21.42 15.91 -5.77
CA HIS A 50 21.79 15.12 -4.59
C HIS A 50 20.79 14.05 -4.13
N ILE A 51 19.77 13.74 -4.92
CA ILE A 51 18.84 12.62 -4.62
C ILE A 51 18.96 11.56 -5.70
N ARG A 52 20.09 10.85 -5.71
CA ARG A 52 20.17 9.52 -6.32
C ARG A 52 19.71 8.54 -5.24
N ILE A 53 18.48 8.04 -5.37
CA ILE A 53 17.98 6.97 -4.51
C ILE A 53 18.69 5.69 -4.97
N GLU A 54 19.87 5.43 -4.42
CA GLU A 54 20.44 4.08 -4.47
C GLU A 54 19.52 3.20 -3.61
N GLY A 55 19.00 2.12 -4.21
CA GLY A 55 18.25 1.12 -3.45
C GLY A 55 19.08 0.60 -2.28
N PRO A 56 18.45 0.13 -1.19
CA PRO A 56 19.19 -0.40 -0.06
C PRO A 56 20.14 -1.51 -0.53
N PRO A 57 21.40 -1.53 -0.06
CA PRO A 57 22.29 -2.65 -0.33
C PRO A 57 21.63 -3.94 0.17
N LEU A 58 21.73 -5.00 -0.63
CA LEU A 58 21.34 -6.35 -0.22
C LEU A 58 21.98 -6.64 1.15
N PRO A 59 21.23 -7.16 2.14
CA PRO A 59 21.79 -7.45 3.45
C PRO A 59 22.91 -8.48 3.32
N ASP A 60 24.05 -8.19 3.96
CA ASP A 60 25.13 -9.15 4.12
C ASP A 60 24.56 -10.38 4.85
N LEU A 61 24.61 -11.53 4.18
CA LEU A 61 24.21 -12.80 4.77
C LEU A 61 25.08 -13.07 6.00
N PRO A 62 24.49 -13.51 7.14
CA PRO A 62 25.25 -13.77 8.35
C PRO A 62 26.28 -14.87 8.11
N ASP A 63 27.52 -14.60 8.53
CA ASP A 63 28.66 -15.53 8.54
C ASP A 63 28.36 -16.68 9.53
N GLY A 64 27.56 -17.65 9.08
CA GLY A 64 27.16 -18.84 9.81
C GLY A 64 28.20 -19.94 9.65
N SER A 65 28.83 -20.32 10.75
CA SER A 65 29.85 -21.37 10.88
C SER A 65 29.56 -22.66 10.10
N SER A 66 30.43 -22.93 9.13
CA SER A 66 30.88 -24.23 8.59
C SER A 66 30.05 -25.48 8.92
N ALA A 67 28.99 -25.70 8.14
CA ALA A 67 28.82 -27.01 7.53
C ALA A 67 29.44 -26.91 6.12
N ASP A 68 30.31 -27.85 5.74
CA ASP A 68 30.88 -27.95 4.40
C ASP A 68 29.76 -28.21 3.38
N VAL A 69 29.02 -27.16 3.02
CA VAL A 69 28.20 -27.13 1.83
C VAL A 69 29.16 -26.88 0.69
N ASP A 70 29.27 -27.87 -0.19
CA ASP A 70 30.08 -27.84 -1.40
C ASP A 70 29.68 -26.63 -2.27
N THR A 71 30.34 -25.51 -2.04
CA THR A 71 30.17 -24.22 -2.74
C THR A 71 30.75 -24.25 -4.16
N SER A 72 31.14 -25.44 -4.65
CA SER A 72 31.63 -25.63 -6.02
C SER A 72 30.53 -25.73 -7.09
N GLN A 73 29.25 -25.61 -6.72
CA GLN A 73 28.22 -25.13 -7.65
C GLN A 73 28.46 -23.64 -7.94
N ALA A 74 29.51 -23.38 -8.71
CA ALA A 74 29.80 -22.09 -9.29
C ALA A 74 28.53 -21.56 -9.98
N LEU A 75 27.98 -20.48 -9.43
CA LEU A 75 26.87 -19.72 -9.99
C LEU A 75 27.15 -19.53 -11.49
N ARG A 76 26.42 -20.27 -12.33
CA ARG A 76 26.46 -20.03 -13.77
C ARG A 76 26.11 -18.56 -13.96
N PRO A 77 26.86 -17.81 -14.79
CA PRO A 77 26.50 -16.42 -15.05
C PRO A 77 25.03 -16.37 -15.49
N PRO A 78 24.24 -15.41 -14.98
CA PRO A 78 22.82 -15.35 -15.29
C PRO A 78 22.65 -15.34 -16.81
N ARG A 79 21.85 -16.30 -17.31
CA ARG A 79 21.64 -16.45 -18.77
C ARG A 79 20.91 -15.25 -19.36
N PHE A 80 20.15 -14.54 -18.53
CA PHE A 80 19.31 -13.42 -18.90
C PHE A 80 19.93 -12.08 -18.55
N LYS A 81 19.67 -11.11 -19.42
CA LYS A 81 20.06 -9.73 -19.22
C LYS A 81 18.94 -9.01 -18.48
N LEU A 82 19.31 -8.16 -17.53
CA LEU A 82 18.38 -7.26 -16.88
C LEU A 82 17.85 -6.24 -17.92
N CYS A 83 16.71 -5.62 -17.65
CA CYS A 83 16.11 -4.62 -18.54
C CYS A 83 17.08 -3.49 -18.89
N ARG A 84 17.87 -3.04 -17.91
CA ARG A 84 18.89 -1.99 -18.09
C ARG A 84 19.98 -2.35 -19.11
N ASP A 85 20.21 -3.64 -19.35
CA ASP A 85 21.24 -4.16 -20.25
C ASP A 85 20.68 -4.47 -21.66
N LEU A 86 19.37 -4.28 -21.85
CA LEU A 86 18.66 -4.47 -23.10
C LEU A 86 18.29 -3.09 -23.66
N PRO A 87 18.64 -2.74 -24.91
CA PRO A 87 18.24 -1.44 -25.45
C PRO A 87 16.71 -1.38 -25.63
N VAL A 88 16.11 -0.23 -25.33
CA VAL A 88 14.72 0.07 -25.72
C VAL A 88 14.70 0.43 -27.20
N SER A 89 13.77 -0.17 -27.97
CA SER A 89 13.66 0.09 -29.41
C SER A 89 13.43 1.58 -29.68
N ALA A 90 14.27 2.19 -30.52
CA ALA A 90 14.17 3.62 -30.86
C ALA A 90 12.81 3.97 -31.50
N GLY A 91 12.14 3.00 -32.15
CA GLY A 91 10.82 3.20 -32.75
C GLY A 91 9.70 3.42 -31.73
N TYR A 92 9.84 2.95 -30.49
CA TYR A 92 8.80 3.06 -29.47
C TYR A 92 8.51 4.52 -29.10
N TRP A 93 9.55 5.34 -29.04
CA TRP A 93 9.47 6.72 -28.58
C TRP A 93 8.65 7.66 -29.48
N ASN A 94 8.29 7.21 -30.69
CA ASN A 94 7.51 7.95 -31.67
C ASN A 94 6.10 7.39 -31.92
N LEU A 95 5.70 6.34 -31.17
CA LEU A 95 4.38 5.74 -31.34
C LEU A 95 3.26 6.68 -30.89
N THR A 96 2.10 6.55 -31.52
CA THR A 96 0.90 7.27 -31.13
C THR A 96 -0.28 6.31 -31.02
N THR A 97 -1.27 6.69 -30.22
CA THR A 97 -2.54 5.92 -30.10
C THR A 97 -3.35 5.87 -31.39
N ALA A 98 -3.05 6.71 -32.39
CA ALA A 98 -3.67 6.61 -33.71
C ALA A 98 -3.15 5.40 -34.49
N ASP A 99 -1.91 4.99 -34.23
CA ASP A 99 -1.20 3.96 -34.99
C ASP A 99 -1.10 2.64 -34.20
N HIS A 100 -1.05 2.72 -32.87
CA HIS A 100 -0.79 1.57 -31.99
C HIS A 100 -1.57 1.65 -30.68
N SER A 101 -2.13 0.52 -30.23
CA SER A 101 -2.59 0.33 -28.84
C SER A 101 -1.40 0.14 -27.91
N ALA A 102 -1.57 0.39 -26.60
CA ALA A 102 -0.56 0.03 -25.60
C ALA A 102 -0.32 -1.48 -25.58
N PHE A 103 0.93 -1.90 -25.35
CA PHE A 103 1.32 -3.31 -25.47
C PHE A 103 2.44 -3.69 -24.52
N VAL A 104 2.57 -5.00 -24.27
CA VAL A 104 3.64 -5.61 -23.50
C VAL A 104 4.71 -6.17 -24.46
N GLU A 105 5.99 -5.95 -24.15
CA GLU A 105 7.14 -6.57 -24.81
C GLU A 105 7.93 -7.37 -23.77
N ILE A 106 8.32 -8.60 -24.14
CA ILE A 106 9.24 -9.44 -23.36
C ILE A 106 10.44 -9.71 -24.28
N PRO A 107 11.49 -8.87 -24.24
CA PRO A 107 12.56 -8.88 -25.23
C PRO A 107 13.34 -10.20 -25.27
N GLN A 108 13.40 -10.89 -24.12
CA GLN A 108 14.02 -12.19 -23.97
C GLN A 108 12.97 -13.16 -23.43
N HIS A 109 12.52 -14.06 -24.28
CA HIS A 109 11.58 -15.12 -23.93
C HIS A 109 12.17 -16.46 -24.31
N SER A 110 12.53 -17.24 -23.31
CA SER A 110 12.97 -18.62 -23.45
C SER A 110 12.73 -19.32 -22.12
N ASP A 111 13.07 -20.60 -22.06
CA ASP A 111 13.07 -21.34 -20.79
C ASP A 111 14.04 -20.67 -19.80
N ILE A 112 13.56 -20.39 -18.60
CA ILE A 112 14.34 -19.82 -17.49
C ILE A 112 14.31 -20.78 -16.29
N GLY A 113 15.33 -20.73 -15.45
CA GLY A 113 15.34 -21.44 -14.19
C GLY A 113 14.47 -20.75 -13.14
N VAL A 114 13.95 -21.52 -12.18
CA VAL A 114 13.29 -20.94 -10.99
C VAL A 114 14.23 -19.97 -10.27
N GLY A 115 13.72 -18.78 -9.95
CA GLY A 115 14.45 -17.70 -9.30
C GLY A 115 15.24 -16.80 -10.25
N GLU A 116 15.27 -17.10 -11.55
CA GLU A 116 15.81 -16.19 -12.56
C GLU A 116 14.83 -15.05 -12.86
N SER A 117 15.38 -13.92 -13.32
CA SER A 117 14.61 -12.73 -13.70
C SER A 117 14.35 -12.68 -15.20
N VAL A 118 13.16 -12.18 -15.57
CA VAL A 118 12.81 -11.83 -16.96
C VAL A 118 12.54 -10.34 -17.07
N CYS A 119 13.08 -9.71 -18.13
CA CYS A 119 12.75 -8.32 -18.43
C CYS A 119 11.37 -8.21 -19.08
N VAL A 120 10.50 -7.40 -18.47
CA VAL A 120 9.16 -7.09 -18.99
C VAL A 120 9.07 -5.60 -19.27
N ARG A 121 8.53 -5.23 -20.42
CA ARG A 121 8.29 -3.84 -20.83
C ARG A 121 6.83 -3.59 -21.15
N VAL A 122 6.36 -2.40 -20.79
CA VAL A 122 5.07 -1.88 -21.24
C VAL A 122 5.32 -0.60 -22.02
N VAL A 123 4.86 -0.57 -23.25
CA VAL A 123 4.90 0.61 -24.11
C VAL A 123 3.51 1.23 -24.14
N VAL A 124 3.41 2.49 -23.71
CA VAL A 124 2.18 3.27 -23.69
C VAL A 124 2.29 4.40 -24.71
N PRO A 125 1.73 4.22 -25.93
CA PRO A 125 1.82 5.20 -27.00
C PRO A 125 1.25 6.56 -26.62
N ALA A 126 1.83 7.62 -27.19
CA ALA A 126 1.39 8.99 -26.98
C ALA A 126 -0.10 9.15 -27.32
N GLN A 127 -0.84 9.78 -26.41
CA GLN A 127 -2.22 10.17 -26.66
C GLN A 127 -2.34 11.68 -26.57
N TYR A 128 -2.41 12.33 -27.74
CA TYR A 128 -2.61 13.77 -27.84
C TYR A 128 -4.02 14.11 -27.35
N THR A 129 -4.12 14.60 -26.12
CA THR A 129 -5.38 15.07 -25.56
C THR A 129 -5.27 16.55 -25.26
N VAL A 130 -6.30 17.32 -25.63
CA VAL A 130 -6.40 18.77 -25.32
C VAL A 130 -6.92 18.97 -23.88
N ALA A 131 -6.70 18.01 -22.99
CA ALA A 131 -7.35 18.00 -21.67
C ALA A 131 -6.95 19.26 -20.89
N PRO A 132 -7.92 20.14 -20.56
CA PRO A 132 -7.65 21.53 -20.19
C PRO A 132 -7.05 21.73 -18.78
N MET A 133 -6.85 20.69 -17.96
CA MET A 133 -6.31 20.78 -16.59
C MET A 133 -5.57 19.48 -16.15
N THR A 134 -4.29 19.55 -15.71
CA THR A 134 -3.69 19.71 -14.34
C THR A 134 -3.55 18.47 -13.45
N PHE A 135 -3.68 17.24 -13.96
CA PHE A 135 -3.07 16.08 -13.30
C PHE A 135 -1.56 16.07 -13.55
N VAL A 136 -0.78 15.89 -12.48
CA VAL A 136 0.69 15.84 -12.53
C VAL A 136 1.12 14.65 -11.68
N PRO A 137 2.05 13.79 -12.17
CA PRO A 137 2.56 12.71 -11.35
C PRO A 137 3.40 13.29 -10.20
N PHE A 138 3.64 12.49 -9.17
CA PHE A 138 4.68 12.87 -8.21
C PHE A 138 6.05 12.98 -8.91
N PRO A 139 7.01 13.72 -8.32
CA PRO A 139 8.39 13.69 -8.81
C PRO A 139 8.87 12.25 -8.97
N ASN A 140 9.41 11.93 -10.14
CA ASN A 140 9.89 10.59 -10.52
C ASN A 140 8.83 9.47 -10.50
N ALA A 141 7.54 9.80 -10.46
CA ALA A 141 6.47 8.82 -10.62
C ALA A 141 6.03 8.71 -12.09
N PRO A 142 5.49 7.55 -12.50
CA PRO A 142 5.06 7.36 -13.88
C PRO A 142 3.80 8.18 -14.19
N TRP A 143 3.70 8.63 -15.43
CA TRP A 143 2.48 9.27 -15.94
C TRP A 143 1.31 8.30 -15.95
N ASP A 144 1.53 7.03 -16.29
CA ASP A 144 0.45 6.05 -16.38
C ASP A 144 0.51 5.07 -15.20
N SER A 145 -0.65 4.72 -14.67
CA SER A 145 -0.80 3.67 -13.66
C SER A 145 -1.07 2.37 -14.40
N VAL A 146 -0.10 1.46 -14.40
CA VAL A 146 -0.18 0.19 -15.12
C VAL A 146 -0.25 -0.96 -14.12
N MET A 147 -1.23 -1.83 -14.32
CA MET A 147 -1.37 -3.09 -13.60
C MET A 147 -1.07 -4.23 -14.56
N LEU A 148 -0.03 -5.00 -14.24
CA LEU A 148 0.47 -6.09 -15.06
C LEU A 148 0.92 -7.20 -14.14
N ASP A 149 0.56 -8.42 -14.48
CA ASP A 149 0.95 -9.65 -13.80
C ASP A 149 1.51 -10.65 -14.81
N LEU A 150 2.47 -11.45 -14.37
CA LEU A 150 2.80 -12.71 -15.01
C LEU A 150 2.00 -13.80 -14.29
N VAL A 151 1.13 -14.51 -15.03
CA VAL A 151 0.20 -15.49 -14.50
C VAL A 151 0.63 -16.88 -14.93
N GLY A 152 0.87 -17.77 -13.97
CA GLY A 152 1.18 -19.18 -14.23
C GLY A 152 -0.05 -19.93 -14.76
N ARG A 153 0.12 -20.68 -15.85
CA ARG A 153 -0.98 -21.40 -16.52
C ARG A 153 -1.56 -22.50 -15.64
N ASP A 154 -0.71 -23.30 -15.01
CA ASP A 154 -1.13 -24.51 -14.32
C ASP A 154 -1.43 -24.23 -12.83
N THR A 155 -0.63 -23.35 -12.21
CA THR A 155 -0.80 -22.99 -10.80
C THR A 155 -1.77 -21.83 -10.58
N ASN A 156 -2.04 -21.03 -11.62
CA ASN A 156 -2.76 -19.75 -11.52
C ASN A 156 -2.09 -18.75 -10.55
N THR A 157 -0.79 -18.91 -10.29
CA THR A 157 0.01 -18.00 -9.46
C THR A 157 0.14 -16.66 -10.17
N SER A 158 -0.26 -15.58 -9.51
CA SER A 158 -0.15 -14.21 -10.03
C SER A 158 1.10 -13.54 -9.47
N VAL A 159 2.02 -13.14 -10.34
CA VAL A 159 3.24 -12.39 -9.98
C VAL A 159 3.10 -10.96 -10.48
N PRO A 160 2.82 -9.97 -9.61
CA PRO A 160 2.71 -8.58 -10.02
C PRO A 160 4.03 -8.05 -10.56
N VAL A 161 3.96 -7.32 -11.68
CA VAL A 161 5.09 -6.65 -12.30
C VAL A 161 5.20 -5.24 -11.71
N LEU A 162 6.27 -4.99 -10.96
CA LEU A 162 6.57 -3.69 -10.34
C LEU A 162 7.28 -2.78 -11.36
N LEU A 163 6.48 -2.18 -12.25
CA LEU A 163 6.98 -1.35 -13.35
C LEU A 163 7.61 -0.03 -12.86
N GLN A 164 8.78 0.30 -13.41
CA GLN A 164 9.45 1.59 -13.26
C GLN A 164 9.62 2.28 -14.63
N MET A 165 9.80 3.60 -14.64
CA MET A 165 10.09 4.31 -15.89
C MET A 165 11.47 3.89 -16.43
N ALA A 166 11.54 3.52 -17.70
CA ALA A 166 12.82 3.38 -18.38
C ALA A 166 13.58 4.72 -18.36
N ASP A 167 14.90 4.69 -18.26
CA ASP A 167 15.70 5.91 -18.19
C ASP A 167 15.81 6.59 -19.57
N HIS A 168 14.81 7.40 -19.90
CA HIS A 168 14.75 8.15 -21.14
C HIS A 168 13.95 9.45 -20.98
N THR A 169 14.42 10.53 -21.61
CA THR A 169 13.82 11.87 -21.45
C THR A 169 12.34 11.92 -21.85
N HIS A 170 11.91 11.12 -22.84
CA HIS A 170 10.50 11.06 -23.25
C HIS A 170 9.56 10.62 -22.13
N ASN A 171 10.02 9.78 -21.18
CA ASN A 171 9.20 9.33 -20.06
C ASN A 171 8.75 10.46 -19.13
N TYR A 172 9.41 11.62 -19.19
CA TYR A 172 9.08 12.77 -18.35
C TYR A 172 8.12 13.75 -19.02
N PHE A 173 7.74 13.53 -20.28
CA PHE A 173 6.85 14.42 -21.03
C PHE A 173 5.49 13.77 -21.27
N ARG A 174 4.44 14.38 -20.69
CA ARG A 174 3.03 13.96 -20.78
C ARG A 174 2.55 13.50 -22.16
N ASP A 175 2.93 14.22 -23.22
CA ASP A 175 2.40 14.03 -24.58
C ASP A 175 3.33 13.19 -25.46
N ARG A 176 4.15 12.34 -24.83
CA ARG A 176 5.06 11.41 -25.50
C ARG A 176 4.69 9.97 -25.15
N THR A 177 5.30 9.04 -25.88
CA THR A 177 5.22 7.63 -25.52
C THR A 177 6.00 7.39 -24.25
N HIS A 178 5.40 6.65 -23.33
CA HIS A 178 6.07 6.18 -22.14
C HIS A 178 6.47 4.71 -22.31
N VAL A 179 7.62 4.35 -21.76
CA VAL A 179 8.09 2.97 -21.67
C VAL A 179 8.40 2.68 -20.21
N TYR A 180 7.70 1.69 -19.67
CA TYR A 180 7.91 1.17 -18.34
C TYR A 180 8.57 -0.19 -18.42
N GLU A 181 9.46 -0.51 -17.49
CA GLU A 181 10.18 -1.79 -17.46
C GLU A 181 10.31 -2.33 -16.05
N ALA A 182 10.49 -3.65 -15.93
CA ALA A 182 10.73 -4.33 -14.67
C ALA A 182 11.52 -5.63 -14.90
N ASP A 183 12.43 -5.94 -13.99
CA ASP A 183 13.03 -7.26 -13.87
C ASP A 183 12.16 -8.10 -12.92
N VAL A 184 11.48 -9.12 -13.46
CA VAL A 184 10.51 -9.93 -12.71
C VAL A 184 11.14 -11.27 -12.36
N VAL A 185 11.27 -11.56 -11.05
CA VAL A 185 11.75 -12.85 -10.55
C VAL A 185 10.59 -13.83 -10.51
N LEU A 186 10.69 -14.94 -11.25
CA LEU A 186 9.68 -16.00 -11.24
C LEU A 186 10.15 -17.17 -10.37
N ARG A 187 9.41 -17.44 -9.29
CA ARG A 187 9.82 -18.38 -8.24
C ARG A 187 9.12 -19.74 -8.29
N ASP A 188 8.06 -19.89 -9.08
CA ASP A 188 7.40 -21.17 -9.27
C ASP A 188 7.67 -21.70 -10.67
N ALA A 189 7.84 -23.01 -10.78
CA ALA A 189 7.89 -23.68 -12.08
C ALA A 189 6.48 -23.71 -12.68
N ASP A 190 6.30 -23.05 -13.82
CA ASP A 190 5.04 -22.96 -14.55
C ASP A 190 5.32 -22.37 -15.96
N VAL A 191 4.30 -22.33 -16.81
CA VAL A 191 4.29 -21.55 -18.04
C VAL A 191 3.54 -20.25 -17.79
N TYR A 192 4.27 -19.14 -17.76
CA TYR A 192 3.72 -17.82 -17.50
C TYR A 192 3.32 -17.08 -18.78
N HIS A 193 2.20 -16.37 -18.71
CA HIS A 193 1.80 -15.37 -19.71
C HIS A 193 1.46 -14.04 -19.02
N ALA A 194 1.51 -12.95 -19.78
CA ALA A 194 1.20 -11.63 -19.26
C ALA A 194 -0.31 -11.34 -19.28
N GLU A 195 -0.83 -10.76 -18.19
CA GLU A 195 -2.20 -10.23 -18.10
C GLU A 195 -2.19 -8.86 -17.42
N GLY A 196 -2.97 -7.89 -17.90
CA GLY A 196 -2.87 -6.52 -17.41
C GLY A 196 -3.57 -5.48 -18.25
N TYR A 197 -3.61 -4.27 -17.71
CA TYR A 197 -4.29 -3.11 -18.26
C TYR A 197 -3.68 -1.80 -17.72
N ILE A 198 -3.97 -0.70 -18.39
CA ILE A 198 -3.68 0.64 -17.88
C ILE A 198 -4.86 1.08 -17.02
N GLU A 199 -4.64 1.28 -15.72
CA GLU A 199 -5.66 1.78 -14.80
C GLU A 199 -6.00 3.24 -15.12
N PHE A 200 -4.98 4.06 -15.37
CA PHE A 200 -5.11 5.49 -15.64
C PHE A 200 -3.97 6.00 -16.52
N ARG A 201 -4.28 6.93 -17.42
CA ARG A 201 -3.29 7.68 -18.19
C ARG A 201 -3.07 9.10 -17.68
N HIS A 202 -1.97 9.73 -18.07
CA HIS A 202 -1.70 11.17 -17.87
C HIS A 202 -1.85 11.65 -16.43
N ALA A 203 -1.35 10.86 -15.49
CA ALA A 203 -1.38 11.08 -14.05
C ALA A 203 -2.77 11.20 -13.44
N LYS A 204 -3.84 10.76 -14.13
CA LYS A 204 -5.21 10.75 -13.57
C LYS A 204 -5.34 9.91 -12.29
N TRP A 205 -4.40 8.98 -12.07
CA TRP A 205 -4.30 8.24 -10.82
C TRP A 205 -3.92 9.12 -9.62
N ASN A 206 -3.28 10.27 -9.86
CA ASN A 206 -2.90 11.23 -8.83
C ASN A 206 -3.91 12.39 -8.72
N ALA A 207 -5.12 12.09 -8.23
CA ALA A 207 -6.08 13.14 -7.89
C ALA A 207 -5.66 13.83 -6.58
N GLU A 208 -5.24 15.09 -6.70
CA GLU A 208 -4.99 15.97 -5.54
C GLU A 208 -6.31 16.54 -4.99
N ALA A 209 -6.29 17.11 -3.77
CA ALA A 209 -7.51 17.48 -3.02
C ALA A 209 -8.50 18.41 -3.76
N PHE A 210 -8.03 19.18 -4.75
CA PHE A 210 -8.84 20.08 -5.56
C PHE A 210 -9.30 19.47 -6.91
N LEU A 211 -8.91 18.24 -7.20
CA LEU A 211 -9.24 17.52 -8.43
C LEU A 211 -10.27 16.44 -8.13
N ASP A 212 -11.30 16.38 -8.98
CA ASP A 212 -12.24 15.27 -8.93
C ASP A 212 -11.53 13.98 -9.38
N PRO A 213 -11.52 12.93 -8.54
CA PRO A 213 -10.93 11.66 -8.90
C PRO A 213 -11.69 11.06 -10.08
N GLN A 214 -10.97 10.51 -11.05
CA GLN A 214 -11.56 10.05 -12.30
C GLN A 214 -12.21 8.66 -12.13
N PRO A 215 -13.33 8.37 -12.83
CA PRO A 215 -13.87 7.02 -12.87
C PRO A 215 -12.81 6.04 -13.39
N PHE A 216 -12.77 4.85 -12.80
CA PHE A 216 -11.92 3.76 -13.27
C PHE A 216 -12.47 3.21 -14.59
N GLU A 217 -11.74 3.48 -15.67
CA GLU A 217 -12.05 3.07 -17.04
C GLU A 217 -10.78 2.44 -17.65
N PRO A 218 -10.46 1.18 -17.26
CA PRO A 218 -9.19 0.56 -17.61
C PRO A 218 -9.06 0.32 -19.11
N GLU A 219 -7.88 0.59 -19.66
CA GLU A 219 -7.53 0.28 -21.05
C GLU A 219 -6.77 -1.05 -21.13
N GLN A 220 -7.30 -2.01 -21.89
CA GLN A 220 -6.66 -3.31 -22.07
C GLN A 220 -5.31 -3.18 -22.77
N LEU A 221 -4.27 -3.81 -22.21
CA LEU A 221 -2.96 -3.91 -22.86
C LEU A 221 -3.01 -5.02 -23.93
N LYS A 222 -2.38 -4.77 -25.07
CA LYS A 222 -2.14 -5.83 -26.06
C LYS A 222 -1.01 -6.74 -25.56
N MET A 223 -1.36 -7.98 -25.27
CA MET A 223 -0.39 -8.99 -24.83
C MET A 223 0.30 -9.65 -26.04
N PRO A 224 1.61 -9.93 -25.96
CA PRO A 224 2.28 -10.77 -26.94
C PRO A 224 1.81 -12.22 -26.75
N ASP A 225 1.82 -13.01 -27.84
CA ASP A 225 1.67 -14.47 -27.76
C ASP A 225 3.02 -15.10 -27.37
N VAL A 226 3.55 -14.66 -26.23
CA VAL A 226 4.85 -15.06 -25.68
C VAL A 226 4.59 -15.70 -24.32
N GLN A 227 5.19 -16.87 -24.13
CA GLN A 227 5.12 -17.65 -22.91
C GLN A 227 6.53 -17.75 -22.32
N ILE A 228 6.62 -17.61 -21.00
CA ILE A 228 7.86 -17.80 -20.25
C ILE A 228 7.75 -19.13 -19.53
N ASN A 229 8.56 -20.09 -19.92
CA ASN A 229 8.56 -21.40 -19.30
C ASN A 229 9.60 -21.41 -18.16
N VAL A 230 9.16 -21.61 -16.94
CA VAL A 230 10.01 -21.63 -15.75
C VAL A 230 10.22 -23.07 -15.33
N LEU A 231 11.46 -23.51 -15.33
CA LEU A 231 11.84 -24.90 -15.09
C LEU A 231 12.55 -25.06 -13.74
N ASP A 232 12.13 -26.09 -12.99
CA ASP A 232 12.85 -26.62 -11.82
C ASP A 232 13.58 -27.90 -12.26
N GLU A 233 14.65 -27.75 -13.06
CA GLU A 233 15.31 -28.89 -13.75
C GLU A 233 15.85 -29.95 -12.78
N ASP A 234 16.31 -29.54 -11.60
CA ASP A 234 16.89 -30.43 -10.59
C ASP A 234 15.92 -30.79 -9.45
N GLY A 235 14.75 -30.13 -9.39
CA GLY A 235 13.79 -30.29 -8.30
C GLY A 235 14.31 -29.80 -6.95
N LEU A 236 15.39 -29.00 -6.95
CA LEU A 236 16.05 -28.52 -5.74
C LEU A 236 15.70 -27.06 -5.44
N SER A 237 14.82 -26.43 -6.23
CA SER A 237 14.40 -25.05 -6.02
C SER A 237 14.05 -24.78 -4.55
N PRO A 238 14.63 -23.74 -3.91
CA PRO A 238 14.29 -23.36 -2.54
C PRO A 238 12.83 -22.89 -2.42
N TYR A 239 12.20 -22.52 -3.53
CA TYR A 239 10.81 -22.04 -3.58
C TYR A 239 9.79 -23.15 -3.84
N SER A 240 10.27 -24.37 -4.09
CA SER A 240 9.43 -25.56 -4.34
C SER A 240 8.44 -25.82 -3.20
N LEU A 241 7.19 -26.14 -3.54
CA LEU A 241 6.15 -26.46 -2.54
C LEU A 241 6.55 -27.65 -1.66
N GLN A 242 7.32 -28.59 -2.20
CA GLN A 242 7.80 -29.77 -1.46
C GLN A 242 8.72 -29.36 -0.28
N ARG A 243 9.40 -28.22 -0.37
CA ARG A 243 10.33 -27.72 0.64
C ARG A 243 9.72 -26.68 1.58
N TYR A 244 8.47 -26.27 1.34
CA TYR A 244 7.83 -25.21 2.12
C TYR A 244 7.83 -25.51 3.63
N MET A 245 7.62 -26.77 4.01
CA MET A 245 7.60 -27.18 5.41
C MET A 245 8.98 -27.19 6.08
N ASP A 246 10.06 -27.12 5.30
CA ASP A 246 11.45 -27.01 5.78
C ASP A 246 11.85 -25.55 6.05
N LEU A 247 11.07 -24.58 5.58
CA LEU A 247 11.34 -23.17 5.80
C LEU A 247 11.24 -22.80 7.29
N PRO A 248 11.98 -21.77 7.75
CA PRO A 248 11.83 -21.25 9.10
C PRO A 248 10.42 -20.66 9.30
N LEU A 249 9.97 -20.60 10.55
CA LEU A 249 8.70 -19.94 10.88
C LEU A 249 8.77 -18.44 10.58
N CYS A 250 7.72 -17.88 9.99
CA CYS A 250 7.68 -16.44 9.70
C CYS A 250 7.68 -15.59 10.97
N THR A 251 8.67 -14.71 11.11
CA THR A 251 8.74 -13.73 12.21
C THR A 251 8.47 -12.30 11.74
N ASP A 252 8.21 -12.12 10.44
CA ASP A 252 7.83 -10.87 9.81
C ASP A 252 6.44 -10.99 9.18
N SER A 253 5.77 -9.85 8.98
CA SER A 253 4.44 -9.73 8.39
C SER A 253 4.44 -9.05 7.00
N ASP A 254 5.62 -8.87 6.42
CA ASP A 254 5.89 -8.32 5.08
C ASP A 254 6.61 -9.34 4.18
N ALA A 255 6.46 -10.64 4.49
CA ALA A 255 7.14 -11.70 3.78
C ALA A 255 6.54 -11.91 2.38
N ASP A 256 7.41 -11.91 1.36
CA ASP A 256 7.01 -12.10 -0.03
C ASP A 256 6.35 -13.47 -0.22
N GLY A 257 5.22 -13.56 -0.92
CA GLY A 257 4.50 -14.84 -1.05
C GLY A 257 3.58 -14.98 -2.24
N ARG A 258 2.79 -16.06 -2.24
CA ARG A 258 1.88 -16.42 -3.32
C ARG A 258 0.62 -17.12 -2.83
N TRP A 259 -0.42 -17.07 -3.66
CA TRP A 259 -1.64 -17.85 -3.47
C TRP A 259 -1.52 -19.19 -4.17
N VAL A 260 -1.78 -20.27 -3.43
CA VAL A 260 -1.65 -21.65 -3.93
C VAL A 260 -2.94 -22.40 -3.65
N SER A 261 -3.42 -23.18 -4.62
CA SER A 261 -4.56 -24.06 -4.39
C SER A 261 -4.22 -25.14 -3.37
N VAL A 262 -5.14 -25.38 -2.44
CA VAL A 262 -5.02 -26.50 -1.49
C VAL A 262 -4.86 -27.83 -2.21
N ASP A 263 -5.45 -27.97 -3.40
CA ASP A 263 -5.46 -29.22 -4.17
C ASP A 263 -4.08 -29.62 -4.71
N VAL A 264 -3.13 -28.68 -4.76
CA VAL A 264 -1.76 -28.93 -5.25
C VAL A 264 -0.72 -28.97 -4.12
N LEU A 265 -1.13 -28.85 -2.86
CA LEU A 265 -0.20 -28.89 -1.73
C LEU A 265 0.39 -30.30 -1.54
N PRO A 266 1.72 -30.44 -1.42
CA PRO A 266 2.35 -31.74 -1.17
C PRO A 266 2.34 -32.13 0.32
N PHE A 267 1.62 -31.39 1.16
CA PHE A 267 1.51 -31.58 2.61
C PHE A 267 0.07 -31.32 3.08
N ASP A 268 -0.22 -31.68 4.33
CA ASP A 268 -1.54 -31.45 4.93
C ASP A 268 -1.82 -29.93 5.08
N ALA A 269 -2.88 -29.46 4.43
CA ALA A 269 -3.34 -28.07 4.50
C ALA A 269 -3.70 -27.62 5.93
N SER A 270 -3.92 -28.55 6.87
CA SER A 270 -4.16 -28.22 8.27
C SER A 270 -2.97 -27.55 8.96
N LEU A 271 -1.75 -27.71 8.40
CA LEU A 271 -0.49 -27.19 8.94
C LEU A 271 -0.25 -25.71 8.61
N VAL A 272 -0.97 -25.17 7.64
CA VAL A 272 -0.87 -23.78 7.15
C VAL A 272 -2.14 -22.99 7.50
N PRO A 273 -2.16 -21.65 7.31
CA PRO A 273 -3.38 -20.86 7.46
C PRO A 273 -4.58 -21.47 6.73
N PRO A 274 -5.80 -21.34 7.27
CA PRO A 274 -7.00 -21.87 6.61
C PRO A 274 -7.16 -21.24 5.21
N PRO A 275 -7.67 -22.01 4.24
CA PRO A 275 -7.89 -21.49 2.89
C PRO A 275 -9.00 -20.45 2.85
N ASP A 276 -8.97 -19.63 1.79
CA ASP A 276 -10.05 -18.72 1.46
C ASP A 276 -11.27 -19.45 0.86
N ASN A 277 -12.30 -18.69 0.47
CA ASN A 277 -13.51 -19.25 -0.13
C ASN A 277 -13.31 -19.81 -1.56
N HIS A 278 -12.11 -19.71 -2.13
CA HIS A 278 -11.72 -20.28 -3.42
C HIS A 278 -10.71 -21.43 -3.25
N ASN A 279 -10.59 -21.98 -2.04
CA ASN A 279 -9.68 -23.07 -1.72
C ASN A 279 -8.20 -22.69 -1.92
N LEU A 280 -7.86 -21.41 -1.74
CA LEU A 280 -6.49 -20.90 -1.87
C LEU A 280 -5.89 -20.59 -0.49
N VAL A 281 -4.61 -20.90 -0.30
CA VAL A 281 -3.81 -20.51 0.87
C VAL A 281 -2.72 -19.53 0.47
N TRP A 282 -2.33 -18.66 1.39
CA TRP A 282 -1.16 -17.78 1.22
C TRP A 282 0.11 -18.43 1.77
N LEU A 283 1.13 -18.58 0.93
CA LEU A 283 2.41 -19.18 1.27
C LEU A 283 3.56 -18.21 0.95
N PRO A 284 4.27 -17.68 1.96
CA PRO A 284 5.50 -16.92 1.73
C PRO A 284 6.62 -17.78 1.12
N TYR A 285 7.55 -17.16 0.40
CA TYR A 285 8.66 -17.87 -0.25
C TYR A 285 9.81 -18.20 0.71
N ASP A 286 10.06 -17.33 1.69
CA ASP A 286 11.28 -17.39 2.51
C ASP A 286 11.00 -17.88 3.96
N CYS A 287 9.73 -18.07 4.30
CA CYS A 287 9.31 -18.56 5.61
C CYS A 287 7.98 -19.31 5.50
N ARG A 288 7.71 -20.20 6.46
CA ARG A 288 6.42 -20.87 6.58
C ARG A 288 5.55 -20.23 7.65
N LEU A 289 4.28 -20.05 7.31
CA LEU A 289 3.27 -19.68 8.27
C LEU A 289 2.82 -20.95 8.99
N GLN A 290 2.78 -20.93 10.32
CA GLN A 290 2.05 -21.94 11.08
C GLN A 290 0.62 -21.46 11.32
N ARG A 291 -0.29 -22.42 11.45
CA ARG A 291 -1.68 -22.12 11.78
C ARG A 291 -1.83 -21.71 13.24
N PHE A 292 -2.22 -20.47 13.48
CA PHE A 292 -2.62 -20.00 14.80
C PHE A 292 -4.12 -20.13 14.99
N THR A 293 -4.54 -20.69 16.12
CA THR A 293 -5.92 -20.45 16.58
C THR A 293 -5.98 -19.07 17.23
N TYR A 294 -7.14 -18.40 17.16
CA TYR A 294 -7.33 -17.14 17.88
C TYR A 294 -7.12 -17.28 19.39
N SER A 295 -7.46 -18.43 19.98
CA SER A 295 -7.17 -18.71 21.38
C SER A 295 -5.65 -18.68 21.67
N ASN A 296 -4.83 -19.31 20.81
CA ASN A 296 -3.37 -19.26 20.93
C ASN A 296 -2.84 -17.84 20.74
N PHE A 297 -3.39 -17.09 19.77
CA PHE A 297 -3.06 -15.69 19.60
C PHE A 297 -3.37 -14.85 20.85
N THR A 298 -4.55 -15.01 21.45
CA THR A 298 -4.90 -14.30 22.69
C THR A 298 -3.97 -14.67 23.85
N LYS A 299 -3.54 -15.94 23.98
CA LYS A 299 -2.53 -16.35 24.97
C LYS A 299 -1.18 -15.66 24.73
N CYS A 300 -0.76 -15.57 23.48
CA CYS A 300 0.45 -14.84 23.09
C CYS A 300 0.34 -13.35 23.44
N LEU A 301 -0.77 -12.69 23.07
CA LEU A 301 -1.00 -11.29 23.42
C LEU A 301 -1.00 -11.09 24.93
N LEU A 302 -1.67 -11.94 25.69
CA LEU A 302 -1.69 -11.86 27.16
C LEU A 302 -0.26 -11.85 27.76
N ARG A 303 0.63 -12.71 27.24
CA ARG A 303 2.00 -12.84 27.74
C ARG A 303 2.91 -11.69 27.28
N LYS A 304 2.84 -11.31 26.01
CA LYS A 304 3.80 -10.39 25.37
C LYS A 304 3.30 -8.94 25.34
N TYR A 305 2.00 -8.77 25.12
CA TYR A 305 1.34 -7.50 24.87
C TYR A 305 0.07 -7.36 25.71
N PRO A 306 0.20 -7.25 27.05
CA PRO A 306 -0.96 -7.17 27.93
C PRO A 306 -1.87 -5.99 27.56
N LEU A 307 -1.31 -4.86 27.14
CA LEU A 307 -2.08 -3.73 26.60
C LEU A 307 -1.63 -3.42 25.18
N VAL A 308 -2.60 -3.38 24.26
CA VAL A 308 -2.44 -3.05 22.84
C VAL A 308 -3.29 -1.83 22.51
N HIS A 309 -2.70 -0.84 21.83
CA HIS A 309 -3.46 0.21 21.17
C HIS A 309 -3.57 -0.13 19.69
N TRP A 310 -4.81 -0.24 19.19
CA TRP A 310 -5.08 -0.68 17.82
C TRP A 310 -5.87 0.38 17.09
N PHE A 311 -5.16 1.06 16.21
CA PHE A 311 -5.58 2.21 15.45
C PHE A 311 -5.93 1.77 14.03
N GLY A 312 -7.14 2.04 13.54
CA GLY A 312 -7.37 1.87 12.11
C GLY A 312 -8.80 1.98 11.62
N ASP A 313 -8.93 1.69 10.33
CA ASP A 313 -10.14 1.87 9.52
C ASP A 313 -11.13 0.70 9.64
N SER A 314 -12.08 0.63 8.70
CA SER A 314 -13.06 -0.45 8.61
C SER A 314 -12.45 -1.83 8.39
N ASN A 315 -11.33 -1.98 7.67
CA ASN A 315 -10.69 -3.29 7.50
C ASN A 315 -10.04 -3.75 8.79
N THR A 316 -9.43 -2.82 9.54
CA THR A 316 -8.95 -3.08 10.90
C THR A 316 -10.08 -3.49 11.85
N ARG A 317 -11.26 -2.85 11.77
CA ARG A 317 -12.46 -3.30 12.50
C ARG A 317 -12.80 -4.75 12.19
N ARG A 318 -12.79 -5.15 10.92
CA ARG A 318 -13.08 -6.54 10.50
C ARG A 318 -12.07 -7.54 11.08
N ALA A 319 -10.78 -7.18 11.09
CA ALA A 319 -9.75 -7.97 11.77
C ALA A 319 -10.05 -8.16 13.27
N LEU A 320 -10.40 -7.07 13.97
CA LEU A 320 -10.77 -7.10 15.39
C LEU A 320 -12.07 -7.87 15.67
N LYS A 321 -13.06 -7.86 14.75
CA LYS A 321 -14.25 -8.68 14.88
C LYS A 321 -13.92 -10.18 14.89
N LYS A 322 -13.01 -10.62 14.02
CA LYS A 322 -12.51 -12.01 14.07
C LYS A 322 -11.75 -12.30 15.35
N VAL A 323 -10.81 -11.43 15.74
CA VAL A 323 -10.01 -11.61 16.96
C VAL A 323 -10.89 -11.73 18.20
N SER A 324 -11.82 -10.79 18.37
CA SER A 324 -12.72 -10.75 19.53
C SER A 324 -13.75 -11.88 19.56
N THR A 325 -14.07 -12.53 18.43
CA THR A 325 -15.00 -13.66 18.38
C THR A 325 -14.29 -15.01 18.34
N LEU A 326 -12.96 -15.04 18.50
CA LEU A 326 -12.12 -16.21 18.33
C LEU A 326 -12.33 -16.90 16.96
N GLY A 327 -12.47 -16.09 15.91
CA GLY A 327 -12.67 -16.54 14.52
C GLY A 327 -14.11 -16.85 14.14
N LYS A 328 -15.08 -16.74 15.07
CA LYS A 328 -16.49 -17.10 14.78
C LYS A 328 -17.21 -16.09 13.88
N TRP A 329 -16.78 -14.83 13.84
CA TRP A 329 -17.37 -13.83 12.96
C TRP A 329 -17.22 -14.25 11.49
N CYS A 330 -18.37 -14.33 10.80
CA CYS A 330 -18.52 -14.81 9.42
C CYS A 330 -18.20 -16.29 9.16
N ALA A 331 -18.07 -17.13 10.20
CA ALA A 331 -17.82 -18.57 10.00
C ALA A 331 -19.03 -19.35 9.47
N ALA A 332 -20.25 -18.93 9.80
CA ALA A 332 -21.48 -19.61 9.41
C ALA A 332 -22.02 -19.17 8.03
N GLU A 333 -21.88 -17.88 7.71
CA GLU A 333 -22.42 -17.26 6.48
C GLU A 333 -21.36 -16.40 5.78
N PRO A 334 -20.26 -16.99 5.28
CA PRO A 334 -19.12 -16.27 4.71
C PRO A 334 -19.50 -15.41 3.48
N ASP A 335 -20.53 -15.82 2.74
CA ASP A 335 -21.00 -15.11 1.53
C ASP A 335 -22.05 -14.03 1.80
N SER A 336 -22.44 -13.80 3.06
CA SER A 336 -23.37 -12.69 3.37
C SER A 336 -22.75 -11.33 3.01
N LEU A 337 -23.59 -10.33 2.72
CA LEU A 337 -23.10 -8.97 2.38
C LEU A 337 -22.24 -8.38 3.52
N VAL A 338 -22.54 -8.71 4.77
CA VAL A 338 -21.77 -8.30 5.95
C VAL A 338 -20.36 -8.89 5.93
N CYS A 339 -20.22 -10.13 5.48
CA CYS A 339 -18.96 -10.87 5.44
C CYS A 339 -18.13 -10.63 4.18
N THR A 340 -18.79 -10.26 3.08
CA THR A 340 -18.10 -9.93 1.82
C THR A 340 -17.76 -8.45 1.70
N CYS A 341 -18.61 -7.56 2.20
CA CYS A 341 -18.42 -6.12 2.04
C CYS A 341 -18.85 -5.28 3.25
N ASN A 342 -20.14 -5.08 3.48
CA ASN A 342 -20.62 -3.99 4.32
C ASN A 342 -21.05 -4.44 5.73
N ASP A 343 -20.15 -4.29 6.69
CA ASP A 343 -20.35 -4.63 8.10
C ASP A 343 -20.58 -3.40 9.00
N ASN A 344 -20.77 -2.20 8.42
CA ASN A 344 -20.82 -0.94 9.16
C ASN A 344 -22.06 -0.78 10.07
N THR A 345 -23.16 -1.44 9.70
CA THR A 345 -24.45 -1.41 10.40
C THR A 345 -24.69 -2.66 11.22
N GLU A 346 -23.77 -3.63 11.16
CA GLU A 346 -23.86 -4.86 11.93
C GLU A 346 -23.74 -4.54 13.43
N PRO A 347 -24.75 -4.89 14.27
CA PRO A 347 -24.60 -4.80 15.70
C PRO A 347 -23.52 -5.81 16.15
N PHE A 348 -22.53 -5.33 16.90
CA PHE A 348 -21.43 -6.17 17.37
C PHE A 348 -21.30 -6.07 18.89
N THR A 349 -21.39 -7.20 19.57
CA THR A 349 -21.57 -7.25 21.03
C THR A 349 -20.27 -7.31 21.83
N ASN A 350 -19.18 -7.77 21.22
CA ASN A 350 -17.94 -8.02 21.94
C ASN A 350 -17.20 -6.71 22.27
N TYR A 351 -17.40 -5.69 21.44
CA TYR A 351 -17.00 -4.30 21.69
C TYR A 351 -17.82 -3.34 20.83
N ASN A 352 -17.89 -2.06 21.19
CA ASN A 352 -18.64 -1.08 20.41
C ASN A 352 -17.81 -0.59 19.22
N ALA A 353 -17.95 -1.30 18.09
CA ALA A 353 -17.18 -1.02 16.87
C ALA A 353 -17.49 0.34 16.20
N ASN A 354 -18.51 1.06 16.68
CA ASN A 354 -18.88 2.39 16.21
C ASN A 354 -18.41 3.50 17.15
N GLN A 355 -17.93 3.17 18.35
CA GLN A 355 -17.28 4.14 19.23
C GLN A 355 -15.89 4.48 18.71
N ARG A 356 -15.48 5.74 18.92
CA ARG A 356 -14.15 6.22 18.55
C ARG A 356 -13.05 5.49 19.30
N ILE A 357 -13.27 5.23 20.59
CA ILE A 357 -12.35 4.54 21.47
C ILE A 357 -13.17 3.46 22.17
N SER A 358 -12.83 2.20 21.93
CA SER A 358 -13.57 1.06 22.47
C SER A 358 -12.58 0.08 23.09
N PRO A 359 -12.29 0.19 24.40
CA PRO A 359 -11.50 -0.81 25.10
C PRO A 359 -12.30 -2.10 25.29
N PHE A 360 -11.67 -3.24 25.03
CA PHE A 360 -12.21 -4.56 25.33
C PHE A 360 -11.10 -5.49 25.84
N ASP A 361 -11.49 -6.40 26.72
CA ASP A 361 -10.60 -7.40 27.28
C ASP A 361 -10.77 -8.71 26.50
N LEU A 362 -9.66 -9.25 26.01
CA LEU A 362 -9.56 -10.53 25.32
C LEU A 362 -9.23 -11.65 26.31
N ASP A 363 -10.11 -12.63 26.34
CA ASP A 363 -9.97 -13.89 27.05
C ASP A 363 -9.72 -15.04 26.04
N PRO A 364 -8.72 -15.92 26.27
CA PRO A 364 -8.43 -17.00 25.33
C PRO A 364 -9.56 -18.01 25.10
N GLU A 365 -10.53 -18.12 26.01
CA GLU A 365 -11.62 -19.09 25.94
C GLU A 365 -12.94 -18.43 25.56
N ALA A 366 -13.22 -17.26 26.15
CA ALA A 366 -14.47 -16.53 25.94
C ALA A 366 -14.42 -15.52 24.78
N GLY A 367 -13.23 -15.14 24.32
CA GLY A 367 -13.03 -14.07 23.34
C GLY A 367 -13.08 -12.68 23.99
N GLY A 368 -13.49 -11.69 23.21
CA GLY A 368 -13.56 -10.29 23.61
C GLY A 368 -14.84 -9.94 24.36
N ALA A 369 -14.71 -9.15 25.41
CA ALA A 369 -15.81 -8.51 26.10
C ALA A 369 -15.48 -7.03 26.39
N VAL A 370 -16.51 -6.18 26.39
CA VAL A 370 -16.36 -4.75 26.73
C VAL A 370 -15.63 -4.61 28.07
N ALA A 371 -14.58 -3.80 28.10
CA ALA A 371 -13.76 -3.63 29.29
C ALA A 371 -14.55 -2.90 30.40
N THR A 372 -14.61 -3.50 31.59
CA THR A 372 -15.23 -2.90 32.77
C THR A 372 -14.17 -2.63 33.84
N GLY A 373 -13.75 -1.37 33.98
CA GLY A 373 -12.78 -0.96 35.01
C GLY A 373 -11.32 -1.26 34.66
N ALA A 374 -10.51 -1.52 35.69
CA ALA A 374 -9.08 -1.80 35.56
C ALA A 374 -8.82 -3.07 34.74
N GLN A 375 -7.66 -3.15 34.11
CA GLN A 375 -7.26 -4.33 33.34
C GLN A 375 -7.06 -5.54 34.28
N SER A 376 -7.63 -6.68 33.90
CA SER A 376 -7.40 -7.96 34.59
C SER A 376 -6.07 -8.57 34.17
N GLU A 377 -5.29 -9.09 35.13
CA GLU A 377 -4.00 -9.75 34.88
C GLU A 377 -4.11 -10.99 33.96
N ASN A 378 -5.29 -11.58 33.84
CA ASN A 378 -5.53 -12.78 33.03
C ASN A 378 -6.09 -12.45 31.64
N LYS A 379 -6.14 -11.16 31.25
CA LYS A 379 -6.69 -10.72 29.97
C LYS A 379 -5.77 -9.72 29.28
N SER A 380 -5.63 -9.87 27.96
CA SER A 380 -5.01 -8.81 27.14
C SER A 380 -6.08 -7.77 26.85
N ARG A 381 -5.78 -6.50 27.06
CA ARG A 381 -6.66 -5.39 26.73
C ARG A 381 -6.28 -4.81 25.38
N ILE A 382 -7.24 -4.73 24.47
CA ILE A 382 -7.11 -3.97 23.23
C ILE A 382 -7.94 -2.70 23.37
N VAL A 383 -7.30 -1.55 23.18
CA VAL A 383 -7.98 -0.27 22.99
C VAL A 383 -8.11 -0.04 21.49
N ALA A 384 -9.29 -0.30 20.94
CA ALA A 384 -9.56 -0.06 19.53
C ALA A 384 -9.91 1.41 19.29
N PHE A 385 -9.20 2.04 18.37
CA PHE A 385 -9.46 3.39 17.91
C PHE A 385 -10.05 3.32 16.51
N LYS A 386 -11.32 3.72 16.35
CA LYS A 386 -11.90 3.92 15.03
C LYS A 386 -11.26 5.15 14.41
N TRP A 387 -10.43 4.91 13.41
CA TRP A 387 -9.59 5.93 12.82
C TRP A 387 -9.74 5.95 11.30
N ASP A 388 -10.27 7.05 10.79
CA ASP A 388 -10.59 7.24 9.38
C ASP A 388 -9.39 7.89 8.64
N GLY A 389 -8.18 7.37 8.89
CA GLY A 389 -6.89 7.84 8.34
C GLY A 389 -6.33 9.12 8.98
N LEU A 390 -5.24 9.64 8.44
CA LEU A 390 -4.65 10.97 8.69
C LEU A 390 -5.31 12.03 7.81
N THR A 391 -6.64 12.08 7.87
CA THR A 391 -7.46 12.94 7.01
C THR A 391 -8.02 14.13 7.79
N THR A 392 -8.28 15.22 7.08
CA THR A 392 -9.04 16.39 7.52
C THR A 392 -10.51 16.08 7.78
N ARG A 393 -11.01 14.91 7.34
CA ARG A 393 -12.38 14.45 7.56
C ARG A 393 -12.62 13.87 8.96
N ASN A 394 -11.58 13.63 9.75
CA ASN A 394 -11.70 13.13 11.11
C ASN A 394 -12.43 14.14 12.04
N ASN A 395 -13.52 13.66 12.64
CA ASN A 395 -14.50 14.32 13.52
C ASN A 395 -14.51 14.09 15.06
N PRO A 396 -13.46 14.22 15.90
CA PRO A 396 -12.43 15.25 15.80
C PRO A 396 -11.16 14.83 15.04
N PRO A 397 -10.25 15.78 14.75
CA PRO A 397 -8.95 15.53 14.14
C PRO A 397 -8.17 14.41 14.84
N TRP A 398 -7.39 13.65 14.07
CA TRP A 398 -6.69 12.47 14.59
C TRP A 398 -5.72 12.81 15.74
N ALA A 399 -5.11 13.99 15.72
CA ALA A 399 -4.16 14.40 16.76
C ALA A 399 -4.84 14.52 18.15
N GLU A 400 -6.15 14.76 18.20
CA GLU A 400 -6.92 14.81 19.45
C GLU A 400 -7.05 13.43 20.11
N TYR A 401 -6.68 12.34 19.44
CA TYR A 401 -6.54 11.05 20.12
C TYR A 401 -5.37 11.05 21.12
N PHE A 402 -4.37 11.90 20.94
CA PHE A 402 -3.09 11.87 21.67
C PHE A 402 -2.92 13.04 22.65
N THR A 403 -3.99 13.42 23.35
CA THR A 403 -4.01 14.47 24.38
C THR A 403 -2.97 14.26 25.49
N SER A 404 -2.78 15.27 26.35
CA SER A 404 -1.82 15.21 27.47
C SER A 404 -2.14 14.10 28.48
N ASP A 405 -3.41 13.78 28.67
CA ASP A 405 -3.91 12.72 29.56
C ASP A 405 -4.00 11.34 28.89
N PHE A 406 -3.50 11.18 27.66
CA PHE A 406 -3.62 9.95 26.87
C PHE A 406 -3.17 8.70 27.64
N GLU A 407 -1.96 8.73 28.22
CA GLU A 407 -1.39 7.59 28.96
C GLU A 407 -2.12 7.34 30.29
N GLU A 408 -2.59 8.38 30.97
CA GLU A 408 -3.36 8.25 32.21
C GLU A 408 -4.71 7.58 31.94
N ARG A 409 -5.35 7.97 30.83
CA ARG A 409 -6.68 7.50 30.45
C ARG A 409 -6.68 6.09 29.87
N LEU A 410 -5.68 5.74 29.06
CA LEU A 410 -5.68 4.51 28.26
C LEU A 410 -4.56 3.54 28.64
N GLY A 411 -3.61 3.96 29.47
CA GLY A 411 -2.44 3.18 29.85
C GLY A 411 -1.29 3.30 28.86
N ARG A 412 -0.19 2.60 29.17
CA ARG A 412 1.02 2.52 28.33
C ARG A 412 1.08 1.14 27.67
N PRO A 413 0.77 1.03 26.38
CA PRO A 413 0.78 -0.26 25.71
C PRO A 413 2.20 -0.76 25.45
N LYS A 414 2.33 -2.07 25.24
CA LYS A 414 3.56 -2.69 24.74
C LYS A 414 3.58 -2.83 23.22
N LEU A 415 2.42 -2.67 22.59
CA LEU A 415 2.24 -2.73 21.15
C LEU A 415 1.29 -1.63 20.70
N ALA A 416 1.68 -0.90 19.66
CA ALA A 416 0.82 0.04 18.96
C ALA A 416 0.75 -0.34 17.49
N LEU A 417 -0.45 -0.63 17.00
CA LEU A 417 -0.69 -1.01 15.61
C LEU A 417 -1.47 0.09 14.91
N PHE A 418 -0.97 0.55 13.77
CA PHE A 418 -1.50 1.65 12.98
C PHE A 418 -1.90 1.14 11.59
N GLY A 419 -3.20 0.99 11.33
CA GLY A 419 -3.75 0.65 10.02
C GLY A 419 -4.34 1.86 9.32
N MET A 420 -3.68 2.30 8.24
CA MET A 420 -4.03 3.54 7.54
C MET A 420 -3.89 3.36 6.02
N THR A 421 -3.68 4.46 5.29
CA THR A 421 -3.53 4.56 3.83
C THR A 421 -4.83 4.48 3.05
N ASN A 422 -5.79 3.61 3.39
CA ASN A 422 -7.03 3.49 2.61
C ASN A 422 -7.81 4.82 2.54
N TRP A 423 -8.17 5.38 3.70
CA TRP A 423 -8.86 6.67 3.78
C TRP A 423 -8.00 7.82 3.27
N ASP A 424 -6.70 7.79 3.60
CA ASP A 424 -5.74 8.81 3.17
C ASP A 424 -5.67 8.92 1.65
N THR A 425 -5.55 7.78 0.99
CA THR A 425 -5.50 7.70 -0.47
C THR A 425 -6.78 8.22 -1.11
N ALA A 426 -7.93 7.99 -0.46
CA ALA A 426 -9.24 8.37 -0.97
C ALA A 426 -9.61 9.83 -0.73
N PHE A 427 -9.07 10.47 0.31
CA PHE A 427 -9.57 11.78 0.75
C PHE A 427 -8.50 12.86 0.87
N GLU A 428 -7.21 12.52 0.72
CA GLU A 428 -6.12 13.47 0.89
C GLU A 428 -5.14 13.48 -0.29
N SER A 429 -4.38 14.58 -0.37
CA SER A 429 -3.18 14.67 -1.22
C SER A 429 -2.03 13.88 -0.61
N ARG A 430 -1.10 13.39 -1.43
CA ARG A 430 0.12 12.74 -0.89
C ARG A 430 0.96 13.73 -0.11
N ALA A 431 1.04 14.98 -0.55
CA ALA A 431 1.82 16.01 0.14
C ALA A 431 1.27 16.29 1.55
N PHE A 432 -0.05 16.40 1.69
CA PHE A 432 -0.69 16.51 3.00
C PHE A 432 -0.43 15.26 3.85
N PHE A 433 -0.69 14.08 3.30
CA PHE A 433 -0.46 12.82 4.00
C PHE A 433 0.98 12.66 4.50
N ALA A 434 1.99 12.99 3.68
CA ALA A 434 3.40 12.95 4.08
C ALA A 434 3.70 13.87 5.28
N GLY A 435 3.10 15.08 5.30
CA GLY A 435 3.23 16.00 6.43
C GLY A 435 2.56 15.49 7.71
N GLU A 436 1.41 14.85 7.59
CA GLU A 436 0.70 14.26 8.73
C GLU A 436 1.37 12.98 9.24
N VAL A 437 1.94 12.16 8.35
CA VAL A 437 2.75 10.98 8.73
C VAL A 437 3.95 11.41 9.57
N ALA A 438 4.62 12.50 9.19
CA ALA A 438 5.73 13.02 9.97
C ALA A 438 5.32 13.46 11.39
N GLN A 439 4.21 14.20 11.49
CA GLN A 439 3.64 14.57 12.78
C GLN A 439 3.22 13.36 13.61
N LEU A 440 2.60 12.36 12.96
CA LEU A 440 2.22 11.12 13.64
C LEU A 440 3.46 10.40 14.17
N ALA A 441 4.53 10.28 13.39
CA ALA A 441 5.75 9.61 13.82
C ALA A 441 6.38 10.31 15.05
N ASP A 442 6.36 11.64 15.11
CA ASP A 442 6.79 12.40 16.29
C ASP A 442 5.89 12.13 17.51
N VAL A 443 4.56 12.09 17.31
CA VAL A 443 3.62 11.74 18.38
C VAL A 443 3.83 10.31 18.87
N VAL A 444 4.06 9.36 17.97
CA VAL A 444 4.34 7.96 18.32
C VAL A 444 5.63 7.86 19.12
N ASP A 445 6.68 8.58 18.72
CA ASP A 445 7.93 8.60 19.46
C ASP A 445 7.74 9.06 20.90
N ALA A 446 6.98 10.15 21.09
CA ALA A 446 6.71 10.75 22.39
C ALA A 446 5.75 9.93 23.27
N LYS A 447 4.68 9.36 22.70
CA LYS A 447 3.57 8.74 23.46
C LYS A 447 3.72 7.23 23.63
N TYR A 448 4.64 6.59 22.90
CA TYR A 448 4.84 5.15 22.93
C TYR A 448 6.31 4.80 23.16
N PRO A 449 6.94 5.26 24.26
CA PRO A 449 8.33 4.93 24.52
C PRO A 449 8.50 3.43 24.76
N GLY A 450 9.26 2.76 23.89
CA GLY A 450 9.58 1.33 24.00
C GLY A 450 8.44 0.37 23.67
N ALA A 451 7.34 0.84 23.06
CA ALA A 451 6.35 -0.06 22.47
C ALA A 451 6.80 -0.51 21.07
N ASP A 452 6.49 -1.76 20.72
CA ASP A 452 6.60 -2.23 19.34
C ASP A 452 5.58 -1.48 18.48
N VAL A 453 5.97 -1.16 17.24
CA VAL A 453 5.09 -0.50 16.27
C VAL A 453 4.80 -1.47 15.12
N VAL A 454 3.53 -1.64 14.80
CA VAL A 454 3.09 -2.37 13.60
C VAL A 454 2.38 -1.38 12.67
N LEU A 455 2.79 -1.32 11.42
CA LEU A 455 2.15 -0.53 10.37
C LEU A 455 1.38 -1.48 9.45
N ARG A 456 0.06 -1.37 9.41
CA ARG A 456 -0.75 -2.10 8.44
C ARG A 456 -0.94 -1.23 7.20
N THR A 457 -0.53 -1.74 6.05
CA THR A 457 -0.73 -1.06 4.77
C THR A 457 -2.21 -0.93 4.39
N GLY A 458 -2.49 -0.10 3.41
CA GLY A 458 -3.78 -0.09 2.73
C GLY A 458 -4.01 -1.42 2.00
N GLN A 459 -5.22 -1.62 1.49
CA GLN A 459 -5.40 -2.63 0.44
C GLN A 459 -4.73 -2.13 -0.84
N TYR A 460 -4.35 -3.01 -1.76
CA TYR A 460 -3.70 -2.55 -3.00
C TYR A 460 -4.61 -1.64 -3.83
N TYR A 461 -5.92 -1.70 -3.62
CA TYR A 461 -6.89 -0.77 -4.18
C TYR A 461 -7.54 0.05 -3.07
N CYS A 462 -7.95 1.28 -3.39
CA CYS A 462 -9.00 1.95 -2.62
C CYS A 462 -10.09 2.54 -3.51
N CYS A 463 -10.93 3.27 -2.84
CA CYS A 463 -12.33 3.01 -2.62
C CYS A 463 -13.17 3.99 -3.45
N THR A 464 -14.49 3.90 -3.35
CA THR A 464 -15.36 4.96 -3.85
C THR A 464 -15.22 6.19 -2.94
N SER A 465 -14.58 7.27 -3.40
CA SER A 465 -14.62 8.55 -2.66
C SER A 465 -15.96 9.29 -2.82
N ASP A 466 -16.81 8.84 -3.75
CA ASP A 466 -18.11 9.44 -4.00
C ASP A 466 -19.25 8.42 -3.97
N MET A 467 -20.41 8.90 -3.54
CA MET A 467 -21.69 8.18 -3.54
C MET A 467 -22.31 8.17 -4.96
N ASP A 468 -21.49 8.01 -6.01
CA ASP A 468 -22.00 7.77 -7.36
C ASP A 468 -23.00 6.62 -7.30
N LYS A 469 -24.15 6.77 -7.97
CA LYS A 469 -25.16 5.70 -8.07
C LYS A 469 -24.58 4.37 -8.59
N PHE A 470 -23.47 4.42 -9.31
CA PHE A 470 -22.77 3.26 -9.87
C PHE A 470 -21.59 2.78 -9.03
N TRP A 471 -21.20 3.52 -7.97
CA TRP A 471 -20.14 3.11 -7.05
C TRP A 471 -18.84 2.69 -7.75
N LYS A 472 -18.47 3.41 -8.81
CA LYS A 472 -17.26 3.07 -9.58
C LYS A 472 -16.01 3.37 -8.76
N ARG A 473 -15.06 2.44 -8.79
CA ARG A 473 -13.70 2.64 -8.29
C ARG A 473 -13.08 3.90 -8.89
N ARG A 474 -12.24 4.60 -8.12
CA ARG A 474 -11.55 5.81 -8.58
C ARG A 474 -10.05 5.88 -8.31
N TYR A 475 -9.51 5.02 -7.44
CA TYR A 475 -8.10 5.06 -7.06
C TYR A 475 -7.35 3.80 -7.51
N SER A 476 -6.12 4.01 -7.97
CA SER A 476 -5.30 3.00 -8.62
C SER A 476 -4.38 2.29 -7.64
N ARG A 477 -3.85 1.13 -8.05
CA ARG A 477 -2.80 0.41 -7.33
C ARG A 477 -1.60 1.28 -7.03
N LEU A 478 -1.14 2.00 -8.05
CA LEU A 478 0.03 2.87 -7.94
C LEU A 478 -0.14 3.99 -6.93
N ARG A 479 -1.33 4.59 -6.83
CA ARG A 479 -1.59 5.64 -5.84
C ARG A 479 -1.42 5.07 -4.43
N ASN A 480 -2.09 3.95 -4.14
CA ASN A 480 -2.03 3.31 -2.83
C ASN A 480 -0.58 2.95 -2.46
N SER A 481 0.19 2.38 -3.40
CA SER A 481 1.58 2.00 -3.14
C SER A 481 2.46 3.20 -2.77
N PHE A 482 2.25 4.38 -3.38
CA PHE A 482 2.99 5.58 -3.00
C PHE A 482 2.65 6.08 -1.59
N PHE A 483 1.40 5.96 -1.16
CA PHE A 483 1.00 6.32 0.21
C PHE A 483 1.58 5.31 1.21
N ASP A 484 1.44 4.01 0.95
CA ASP A 484 2.02 2.96 1.80
C ASP A 484 3.54 3.13 1.93
N GLN A 485 4.25 3.37 0.82
CA GLN A 485 5.69 3.60 0.84
C GLN A 485 6.05 4.85 1.65
N THR A 486 5.27 5.93 1.52
CA THR A 486 5.50 7.17 2.29
C THR A 486 5.38 6.92 3.80
N LEU A 487 4.38 6.14 4.22
CA LEU A 487 4.21 5.73 5.61
C LEU A 487 5.38 4.88 6.11
N ILE A 488 5.70 3.82 5.37
CA ILE A 488 6.72 2.84 5.73
C ILE A 488 8.09 3.51 5.83
N ASP A 489 8.49 4.26 4.81
CA ASP A 489 9.80 4.93 4.76
C ASP A 489 9.96 5.91 5.91
N HIS A 490 8.94 6.72 6.19
CA HIS A 490 9.03 7.72 7.24
C HIS A 490 9.18 7.07 8.62
N PHE A 491 8.39 6.05 8.93
CA PHE A 491 8.50 5.35 10.20
C PHE A 491 9.79 4.53 10.32
N LYS A 492 10.16 3.76 9.29
CA LYS A 492 11.43 2.99 9.30
C LYS A 492 12.63 3.93 9.45
N THR A 493 12.63 5.08 8.79
CA THR A 493 13.70 6.09 8.93
C THR A 493 13.70 6.72 10.32
N LYS A 494 12.55 7.19 10.82
CA LYS A 494 12.42 7.83 12.14
C LYS A 494 12.87 6.92 13.28
N PHE A 495 12.56 5.63 13.15
CA PHE A 495 12.75 4.64 14.21
C PHE A 495 13.94 3.69 13.96
N ALA A 496 14.74 3.96 12.93
CA ALA A 496 15.93 3.18 12.60
C ALA A 496 16.85 3.04 13.84
N GLY A 497 17.03 1.80 14.30
CA GLY A 497 17.89 1.48 15.45
C GLY A 497 17.34 1.85 16.83
N SER A 498 16.18 2.52 16.94
CA SER A 498 15.59 2.89 18.24
C SER A 498 14.46 1.96 18.68
N ARG A 499 13.73 1.35 17.73
CA ARG A 499 12.66 0.38 18.02
C ARG A 499 12.37 -0.52 16.82
N ASN A 500 11.66 -1.61 17.07
CA ASN A 500 11.16 -2.47 16.00
C ASN A 500 9.91 -1.85 15.35
N VAL A 501 9.93 -1.74 14.02
CA VAL A 501 8.80 -1.32 13.20
C VAL A 501 8.48 -2.45 12.22
N LEU A 502 7.40 -3.19 12.52
CA LEU A 502 6.91 -4.27 11.67
C LEU A 502 5.94 -3.71 10.64
N VAL A 503 5.99 -4.24 9.42
CA VAL A 503 5.02 -3.91 8.36
C VAL A 503 4.09 -5.11 8.20
N TRP A 504 2.79 -4.92 8.44
CA TRP A 504 1.75 -5.89 8.13
C TRP A 504 1.21 -5.58 6.73
N ASN A 505 1.85 -6.18 5.72
CA ASN A 505 1.63 -5.82 4.32
C ASN A 505 0.43 -6.54 3.71
N VAL A 506 -0.75 -6.00 3.99
CA VAL A 506 -2.02 -6.53 3.47
C VAL A 506 -2.26 -6.16 2.00
N ALA A 507 -1.62 -5.09 1.50
CA ALA A 507 -1.64 -4.72 0.10
C ALA A 507 -1.13 -5.87 -0.78
N GLN A 508 -0.01 -6.47 -0.41
CA GLN A 508 0.55 -7.60 -1.14
C GLN A 508 -0.40 -8.81 -1.21
N LEU A 509 -1.03 -9.16 -0.10
CA LEU A 509 -1.96 -10.29 -0.03
C LEU A 509 -3.10 -10.14 -1.05
N SER A 510 -3.70 -8.95 -1.07
CA SER A 510 -4.81 -8.65 -1.96
C SER A 510 -4.35 -8.47 -3.41
N GLU A 511 -3.17 -7.89 -3.64
CA GLU A 511 -2.61 -7.66 -4.98
C GLU A 511 -2.21 -8.95 -5.68
N ARG A 512 -1.68 -9.94 -4.96
CA ARG A 512 -1.20 -11.20 -5.56
C ARG A 512 -2.28 -12.25 -5.77
N ARG A 513 -3.52 -11.96 -5.37
CA ARG A 513 -4.63 -12.87 -5.68
C ARG A 513 -4.75 -13.04 -7.20
N PRO A 514 -5.15 -14.23 -7.68
CA PRO A 514 -5.40 -14.44 -9.09
C PRO A 514 -6.26 -13.33 -9.68
N TYR A 515 -5.87 -12.84 -10.84
CA TYR A 515 -6.43 -11.64 -11.46
C TYR A 515 -7.97 -11.62 -11.50
N LYS A 516 -8.60 -12.73 -11.90
CA LYS A 516 -10.07 -12.85 -11.95
C LYS A 516 -10.74 -12.75 -10.57
N LEU A 517 -10.08 -13.25 -9.53
CA LEU A 517 -10.60 -13.19 -8.16
C LEU A 517 -10.52 -11.78 -7.59
N ARG A 518 -9.48 -11.01 -7.98
CA ARG A 518 -9.37 -9.58 -7.67
C ARG A 518 -10.54 -8.80 -8.27
N GLU A 519 -10.84 -9.01 -9.55
CA GLU A 519 -11.97 -8.38 -10.23
C GLU A 519 -13.31 -8.72 -9.54
N ASP A 520 -13.50 -9.99 -9.20
CA ASP A 520 -14.68 -10.47 -8.49
C ASP A 520 -14.90 -9.78 -7.13
N ASP A 521 -13.84 -9.58 -6.36
CA ASP A 521 -13.89 -8.88 -5.08
C ASP A 521 -14.19 -7.39 -5.26
N LEU A 522 -13.55 -6.77 -6.25
CA LEU A 522 -13.72 -5.35 -6.59
C LEU A 522 -15.18 -5.04 -6.96
N LEU A 523 -15.81 -5.89 -7.77
CA LEU A 523 -17.18 -5.70 -8.23
C LEU A 523 -18.23 -5.90 -7.11
N LYS A 524 -17.90 -6.72 -6.10
CA LYS A 524 -18.83 -7.04 -5.00
C LYS A 524 -18.78 -6.01 -3.87
N CYS A 525 -17.69 -5.25 -3.73
CA CYS A 525 -17.54 -4.30 -2.63
C CYS A 525 -16.97 -2.93 -3.00
N ALA A 526 -17.87 -1.99 -3.25
CA ALA A 526 -17.52 -0.59 -3.49
C ALA A 526 -16.78 0.10 -2.32
N ALA A 527 -17.10 -0.30 -1.08
CA ALA A 527 -16.50 0.27 0.12
C ALA A 527 -15.04 -0.15 0.36
N ASN A 528 -14.45 -0.99 -0.50
CA ASN A 528 -13.10 -1.54 -0.33
C ASN A 528 -12.91 -2.30 1.00
N HIS A 529 -13.95 -2.98 1.45
CA HIS A 529 -13.84 -3.85 2.61
C HIS A 529 -13.44 -5.26 2.15
N VAL A 530 -12.40 -5.79 2.77
CA VAL A 530 -11.79 -7.09 2.43
C VAL A 530 -12.60 -8.22 3.01
N ARG A 531 -13.00 -9.19 2.19
CA ARG A 531 -13.79 -10.36 2.60
C ARG A 531 -13.26 -11.00 3.89
N SER A 532 -14.16 -11.52 4.71
CA SER A 532 -13.84 -12.19 5.97
C SER A 532 -12.71 -13.23 5.81
N GLU A 533 -12.73 -14.03 4.76
CA GLU A 533 -11.76 -15.11 4.56
C GLU A 533 -10.35 -14.58 4.29
N ILE A 534 -10.25 -13.43 3.62
CA ILE A 534 -8.96 -12.77 3.39
C ILE A 534 -8.49 -12.08 4.68
N ILE A 535 -9.40 -11.48 5.47
CA ILE A 535 -9.09 -10.96 6.82
C ILE A 535 -8.55 -12.06 7.74
N GLU A 536 -9.06 -13.29 7.63
CA GLU A 536 -8.50 -14.44 8.37
C GLU A 536 -7.02 -14.62 8.02
N ILE A 537 -6.67 -14.60 6.74
CA ILE A 537 -5.30 -14.79 6.28
C ILE A 537 -4.41 -13.59 6.66
N GLU A 538 -4.91 -12.36 6.51
CA GLU A 538 -4.22 -11.16 7.02
C GLU A 538 -3.88 -11.32 8.51
N ASN A 539 -4.85 -11.75 9.32
CA ASN A 539 -4.66 -12.01 10.74
C ASN A 539 -3.62 -13.11 11.00
N GLN A 540 -3.63 -14.20 10.24
CA GLN A 540 -2.65 -15.29 10.39
C GLN A 540 -1.22 -14.80 10.13
N VAL A 541 -1.01 -13.92 9.14
CA VAL A 541 0.29 -13.29 8.88
C VAL A 541 0.75 -12.46 10.10
N LEU A 542 -0.14 -11.61 10.63
CA LEU A 542 0.17 -10.81 11.83
C LEU A 542 0.45 -11.69 13.07
N MET A 543 -0.35 -12.74 13.27
CA MET A 543 -0.19 -13.68 14.39
C MET A 543 1.19 -14.35 14.36
N ASN A 544 1.61 -14.83 13.19
CA ASN A 544 2.92 -15.45 13.01
C ASN A 544 4.05 -14.47 13.37
N ALA A 545 4.01 -13.26 12.82
CA ALA A 545 5.02 -12.23 13.08
C ALA A 545 5.13 -11.88 14.58
N LEU A 546 3.99 -11.77 15.28
CA LEU A 546 3.98 -11.38 16.69
C LEU A 546 4.33 -12.53 17.64
N CYS A 547 3.96 -13.77 17.30
CA CYS A 547 3.90 -14.88 18.25
C CYS A 547 4.89 -16.02 18.01
N ASN A 548 5.51 -16.16 16.83
CA ASN A 548 6.46 -17.25 16.58
C ASN A 548 7.70 -17.17 17.48
N ASN A 549 8.12 -15.97 17.89
CA ASN A 549 9.22 -15.78 18.84
C ASN A 549 8.83 -15.91 20.32
N ALA A 550 7.56 -16.23 20.63
CA ALA A 550 7.03 -16.23 21.99
C ALA A 550 6.63 -17.63 22.51
N ILE A 551 6.77 -18.65 21.67
CA ILE A 551 6.48 -20.05 22.02
C ILE A 551 7.83 -20.73 22.27
N ASP A 552 8.40 -20.47 23.45
CA ASP A 552 9.41 -21.32 24.08
C ASP A 552 8.76 -22.14 25.20
#